data_AF-A0AA40S9V7-F1
#
_entry.id   AF-A0AA40S9V7-F1
#
_cell.length_a   1.000
_cell.length_b   1.000
_cell.length_c   1.000
_cell.angle_alpha   90.00
_cell.angle_beta   90.00
_cell.angle_gamma   90.00
#
_symmetry.space_group_name_H-M   'P 1'
#
loop_
_entity.id
_entity.type
_entity.pdbx_description
1 polymer ?
#
loop_
_entity_poly.entity_id
_entity_poly.type
_entity_poly.pdbx_seq_one_letter_code
_entity_poly.pdbx_strand_id
1 'polypeptide(L)' 'MSHRNAPLTPTGRLRLARCVVDEGWPLRRAAERFQVSHTTAARWAGR' A
#
# COMPACT_ATOMS: atom_id res chain seq x y z
N MET A 1 -15.15 9.38 -12.67
CA MET A 1 -14.42 10.05 -11.56
C MET A 1 -13.23 9.19 -11.18
N SER A 2 -12.00 9.66 -11.39
CA SER A 2 -10.78 9.00 -10.94
C SER A 2 -10.43 9.55 -9.56
N HIS A 3 -10.66 8.78 -8.49
CA HIS A 3 -10.22 9.20 -7.16
C HIS A 3 -8.68 9.22 -7.15
N ARG A 4 -8.11 10.43 -7.11
CA ARG A 4 -6.65 10.67 -7.07
C ARG A 4 -5.96 9.94 -5.91
N ASN A 5 -6.72 9.58 -4.87
CA ASN A 5 -6.24 8.85 -3.69
C ASN A 5 -6.62 7.36 -3.69
N ALA A 6 -7.07 6.81 -4.83
CA ALA A 6 -7.38 5.39 -4.90
C ALA A 6 -6.09 4.55 -4.71
N PRO A 7 -6.12 3.50 -3.87
CA PRO A 7 -4.98 2.61 -3.61
C PRO A 7 -4.39 1.97 -4.87
N LEU A 8 -5.23 1.85 -5.91
CA LEU A 8 -4.91 1.21 -7.19
C LEU A 8 -4.12 2.12 -8.15
N THR A 9 -4.00 3.41 -7.83
CA THR A 9 -3.12 4.31 -8.59
C THR A 9 -1.65 3.88 -8.42
N PRO A 10 -0.77 4.07 -9.43
CA PRO A 10 0.67 3.81 -9.27
C PRO A 10 1.27 4.52 -8.06
N THR A 11 0.83 5.75 -7.78
CA THR A 11 1.23 6.55 -6.61
C THR A 11 0.75 5.94 -5.29
N GLY A 12 -0.48 5.40 -5.25
CA GLY A 12 -1.02 4.72 -4.07
C GLY A 12 -0.21 3.47 -3.71
N ARG A 13 0.17 2.67 -4.72
CA ARG A 13 1.03 1.49 -4.55
C ARG A 13 2.41 1.86 -4.00
N LEU A 14 3.01 2.90 -4.57
CA LEU A 14 4.35 3.36 -4.16
C LEU A 14 4.35 3.91 -2.73
N ARG A 15 3.29 4.64 -2.34
CA ARG A 15 3.10 5.08 -0.96
C ARG A 15 2.93 3.91 0.01
N LEU A 16 2.18 2.86 -0.37
CA LEU A 16 2.06 1.66 0.44
C LEU A 16 3.42 0.99 0.66
N ALA A 17 4.18 0.77 -0.41
CA ALA A 17 5.48 0.11 -0.32
C ALA A 17 6.45 0.87 0.59
N ARG A 18 6.50 2.22 0.47
CA ARG A 18 7.31 3.07 1.36
C ARG A 18 6.90 2.96 2.83
N CYS A 19 5.60 2.96 3.15
CA CYS A 19 5.17 2.79 4.54
C CYS A 19 5.65 1.45 5.13
N VAL A 20 5.71 0.38 4.33
CA VAL A 20 6.18 -0.93 4.80
C VAL A 20 7.70 -0.99 4.90
N VAL A 21 8.42 -0.55 3.86
CA VAL A 21 9.88 -0.70 3.74
C VAL A 21 10.63 0.39 4.50
N ASP A 22 10.25 1.66 4.29
CA ASP A 22 10.96 2.82 4.86
C ASP A 22 10.50 3.10 6.29
N GLU A 23 9.19 3.06 6.53
CA GLU A 23 8.62 3.35 7.86
C GLU A 23 8.47 2.09 8.74
N GLY A 24 8.77 0.89 8.20
CA GLY A 24 8.71 -0.37 8.94
C GLY A 24 7.31 -0.78 9.37
N TRP A 25 6.26 -0.32 8.69
CA TRP A 25 4.89 -0.64 9.09
C TRP A 25 4.60 -2.14 8.92
N PRO A 26 3.84 -2.74 9.85
CA PRO A 26 3.29 -4.08 9.65
C PRO A 26 2.39 -4.13 8.41
N LEU A 27 2.51 -5.19 7.61
CA LEU A 27 1.72 -5.38 6.38
C LEU A 27 0.20 -5.22 6.60
N ARG A 28 -0.33 -5.69 7.73
CA ARG A 28 -1.75 -5.53 8.08
C ARG A 28 -2.13 -4.06 8.26
N ARG A 29 -1.29 -3.28 8.96
CA ARG A 29 -1.52 -1.85 9.19
C ARG A 29 -1.50 -1.06 7.88
N ALA A 30 -0.53 -1.37 7.01
CA ALA A 30 -0.48 -0.78 5.68
C ALA A 30 -1.72 -1.17 4.85
N ALA A 31 -2.07 -2.46 4.83
CA ALA A 31 -3.23 -2.95 4.09
C ALA A 31 -4.54 -2.27 4.51
N GLU A 32 -4.78 -2.11 5.81
CA GLU A 32 -5.94 -1.41 6.35
C GLU A 32 -5.98 0.07 5.93
N ARG A 33 -4.86 0.79 6.04
CA ARG A 33 -4.77 2.21 5.65
C ARG A 33 -5.07 2.44 4.17
N PHE A 34 -4.63 1.51 3.33
CA PHE A 34 -4.81 1.58 1.89
C PHE A 34 -6.01 0.76 1.42
N GLN A 35 -6.86 0.23 2.31
CA GLN A 35 -8.07 -0.52 1.93
C GLN A 35 -7.79 -1.65 0.92
N VAL A 36 -6.69 -2.38 1.10
CA VAL A 36 -6.30 -3.54 0.28
C VAL A 36 -6.15 -4.78 1.16
N SER A 37 -6.07 -5.96 0.55
CA SER A 37 -5.72 -7.18 1.28
C SER A 37 -4.27 -7.18 1.75
N HIS A 38 -3.98 -7.87 2.86
CA HIS A 38 -2.60 -8.04 3.35
C HIS A 38 -1.68 -8.71 2.31
N THR A 39 -2.24 -9.63 1.51
CA THR A 39 -1.51 -10.33 0.44
C THR A 39 -1.13 -9.37 -0.71
N THR A 40 -2.00 -8.40 -1.01
CA THR A 40 -1.72 -7.34 -1.99
C THR A 40 -0.63 -6.40 -1.46
N ALA A 41 -0.73 -6.01 -0.19
CA ALA A 41 0.30 -5.20 0.46
C ALA A 41 1.68 -5.89 0.44
N ALA A 42 1.74 -7.19 0.73
CA ALA A 42 2.97 -7.99 0.67
C ALA A 42 3.57 -8.00 -0.73
N ARG A 43 2.74 -8.20 -1.77
CA ARG A 43 3.17 -8.17 -3.17
C ARG A 43 3.73 -6.83 -3.62
N TRP A 44 3.24 -5.73 -3.06
CA TRP A 44 3.72 -4.38 -3.43
C TRP A 44 4.95 -3.96 -2.62
N ALA A 45 5.07 -4.41 -1.37
CA ALA A 45 6.24 -4.12 -0.53
C ALA A 45 7.48 -4.95 -0.91
N GLY A 46 7.29 -6.17 -1.43
CA GLY A 46 8.39 -7.03 -1.88
C GLY A 46 8.85 -6.81 -3.33
N ARG A 47 8.46 -5.70 -3.96
CA ARG A 47 8.71 -5.42 -5.38
C ARG A 47 9.47 -4.13 -5.55
#